data_AF-A0A830H7R5-F1
#
_entry.id   AF-A0A830H7R5-F1
#
_cell.length_a   1.000
_cell.length_b   1.000
_cell.length_c   1.000
_cell.angle_alpha   90.00
_cell.angle_beta   90.00
_cell.angle_gamma   90.00
#
_symmetry.space_group_name_H-M   'P 1'
#
loop_
_entity.id
_entity.type
_entity.pdbx_description
1 polymer ?
#
loop_
_entity_poly.entity_id
_entity_poly.type
_entity_poly.pdbx_seq_one_letter_code
_entity_poly.pdbx_strand_id
1 'polypeptide(L)'
;MDAAALSRSSLRTLLRAVDRYVSRAHGNDAFRTFLLDSFRRGGKPGEKEAPPAAADGSARTAVEYATLLDAVHEHKNLLISYNISTDKYATRKQQLGNVAGSVGLQMPKEYQED
;
A
#
# COMPACT_ATOMS: atom_id res chain seq x y z
N MET A 1 -8.76 3.26 -28.78
CA MET A 1 -8.55 3.98 -27.51
C MET A 1 -7.06 4.20 -27.37
N ASP A 2 -6.62 5.45 -27.15
CA ASP A 2 -5.20 5.79 -27.14
C ASP A 2 -4.47 5.02 -26.04
N ALA A 3 -3.44 4.25 -26.41
CA ALA A 3 -2.60 3.48 -25.49
C ALA A 3 -2.02 4.34 -24.36
N ALA A 4 -1.69 5.60 -24.67
CA ALA A 4 -1.23 6.59 -23.69
C ALA A 4 -2.30 6.94 -22.64
N ALA A 5 -3.58 6.99 -23.02
CA ALA A 5 -4.68 7.26 -22.08
C ALA A 5 -4.91 6.06 -21.15
N LEU A 6 -4.86 4.84 -21.69
CA LEU A 6 -4.95 3.61 -20.91
C LEU A 6 -3.82 3.52 -19.89
N SER A 7 -2.57 3.74 -20.30
CA SER A 7 -1.40 3.71 -19.40
C SER A 7 -1.52 4.71 -18.24
N ARG A 8 -1.92 5.96 -18.51
CA ARG A 8 -2.15 6.97 -17.45
C ARG A 8 -3.26 6.55 -16.49
N SER A 9 -4.34 5.97 -17.01
CA SER A 9 -5.46 5.51 -16.19
C SER A 9 -5.05 4.35 -15.27
N SER A 10 -4.28 3.38 -15.78
CA SER A 10 -3.74 2.25 -15.03
C SER A 10 -2.78 2.70 -13.93
N LEU A 11 -1.86 3.63 -14.25
CA LEU A 11 -0.94 4.21 -13.26
C LEU A 11 -1.72 4.89 -12.12
N ARG A 12 -2.78 5.65 -12.45
CA ARG A 12 -3.59 6.31 -11.43
C ARG A 12 -4.30 5.31 -10.51
N THR A 13 -4.80 4.20 -11.06
CA THR A 13 -5.41 3.13 -10.26
C THR A 13 -4.39 2.49 -9.31
N LEU A 14 -3.20 2.15 -9.83
CA LEU A 14 -2.12 1.61 -9.00
C LEU A 14 -1.69 2.57 -7.89
N LEU A 15 -1.47 3.85 -8.22
CA LEU A 15 -1.08 4.86 -7.23
C LEU A 15 -2.13 5.01 -6.14
N ARG A 16 -3.43 4.97 -6.47
CA ARG A 16 -4.51 5.03 -5.46
C ARG A 16 -4.51 3.81 -4.54
N ALA A 17 -4.27 2.62 -5.08
CA ALA A 17 -4.21 1.40 -4.30
C ALA A 17 -2.99 1.43 -3.35
N VAL A 18 -1.82 1.81 -3.87
CA VAL A 18 -0.58 1.95 -3.08
C VAL A 18 -0.73 3.02 -2.01
N ASP A 19 -1.34 4.16 -2.32
CA ASP A 19 -1.57 5.23 -1.35
C ASP A 19 -2.50 4.77 -0.22
N ARG A 20 -3.57 4.05 -0.57
CA ARG A 20 -4.53 3.51 0.39
C ARG A 20 -3.91 2.50 1.37
N TYR A 21 -3.06 1.60 0.87
CA TYR A 21 -2.62 0.44 1.65
C TYR A 21 -1.18 0.50 2.13
N VAL A 22 -0.28 1.15 1.39
CA VAL A 22 1.16 1.17 1.66
C VAL A 22 1.59 2.52 2.24
N SER A 23 1.24 3.63 1.58
CA SER A 23 1.68 4.96 2.02
C SER A 23 0.90 5.45 3.24
N ARG A 24 -0.43 5.24 3.32
CA ARG A 24 -1.22 5.61 4.50
C ARG A 24 -0.80 4.87 5.77
N ALA A 25 -0.27 3.64 5.65
CA ALA A 25 0.15 2.84 6.80
C ALA A 25 1.52 3.26 7.38
N HIS A 26 2.39 3.89 6.58
CA HIS A 26 3.79 4.14 6.95
C HIS A 26 4.28 5.59 6.72
N GLY A 27 3.48 6.46 6.13
CA GLY A 27 3.88 7.83 5.77
C GLY A 27 5.05 7.89 4.77
N ASN A 28 5.33 6.78 4.07
CA ASN A 28 6.50 6.64 3.22
C ASN A 28 6.12 6.80 1.74
N ASP A 29 6.54 7.90 1.14
CA ASP A 29 6.33 8.22 -0.28
C ASP A 29 7.33 7.53 -1.22
N ALA A 30 8.34 6.81 -0.69
CA ALA A 30 9.38 6.16 -1.50
C ALA A 30 8.79 5.24 -2.57
N PHE A 31 7.76 4.46 -2.22
CA PHE A 31 7.06 3.57 -3.16
C PHE A 31 6.33 4.34 -4.26
N ARG A 32 5.67 5.44 -3.90
CA ARG A 32 4.99 6.32 -4.86
C ARG A 32 5.98 6.94 -5.84
N THR A 33 7.11 7.46 -5.35
CA THR A 33 8.17 8.01 -6.19
C THR A 33 8.81 6.96 -7.09
N PHE A 34 9.02 5.74 -6.58
CA PHE A 34 9.56 4.64 -7.37
C PHE A 34 8.64 4.22 -8.52
N LEU A 35 7.31 4.19 -8.29
CA LEU A 35 6.34 3.84 -9.33
C LEU A 35 6.20 4.93 -10.41
N LEU A 36 6.14 6.20 -10.02
CA LEU A 36 6.23 7.32 -10.97
C LEU A 36 7.54 7.25 -11.77
N ASP A 37 8.59 6.88 -11.04
CA ASP A 37 9.91 6.50 -11.49
C ASP A 37 9.91 5.56 -12.71
N SER A 38 9.45 4.34 -12.43
CA SER A 38 9.45 3.21 -13.34
C SER A 38 8.51 3.38 -14.53
N PHE A 39 7.37 4.05 -14.34
CA PHE A 39 6.43 4.39 -15.41
C PHE A 39 6.98 5.46 -16.35
N ARG A 40 7.74 6.44 -15.85
CA ARG A 40 8.41 7.43 -16.70
C ARG A 40 9.58 6.82 -17.47
N ARG A 41 10.31 5.87 -16.87
CA ARG A 41 11.45 5.19 -17.51
C ARG A 41 11.08 4.07 -18.49
N GLY A 42 9.80 3.70 -18.61
CA GLY A 42 9.37 2.68 -19.58
C GLY A 42 9.74 1.23 -19.18
N GLY A 43 9.89 0.95 -17.88
CA GLY A 43 9.87 -0.43 -17.37
C GLY A 43 11.21 -1.12 -17.07
N LYS A 44 12.38 -0.48 -17.22
CA LYS A 44 13.65 -1.05 -16.72
C LYS A 44 14.60 0.00 -16.14
N PRO A 45 15.29 -0.30 -15.01
CA PRO A 45 16.37 0.54 -14.52
C PRO A 45 17.60 0.39 -15.44
N GLY A 46 17.88 1.39 -16.26
CA GLY A 46 19.11 1.50 -17.06
C GLY A 46 18.94 1.56 -18.58
N GLU A 47 17.75 1.30 -19.12
CA GLU A 47 17.47 1.44 -20.56
C GLU A 47 16.87 2.83 -20.84
N LYS A 48 17.57 3.64 -21.65
CA LYS A 48 17.03 4.90 -22.18
C LYS A 48 15.94 4.57 -23.20
N GLU A 49 14.74 5.06 -22.93
CA GLU A 49 13.60 5.20 -23.85
C GLU A 49 13.19 3.92 -24.61
N ALA A 50 12.31 3.12 -24.02
CA ALA A 50 11.58 2.08 -24.75
C ALA A 50 10.34 2.66 -25.48
N PRO A 51 10.05 2.24 -26.72
CA PRO A 51 8.96 2.77 -27.56
C PRO A 51 7.56 2.43 -27.02
N PRO A 52 6.49 3.08 -27.53
CA PRO A 52 5.12 3.02 -26.98
C PRO A 52 4.47 1.63 -26.90
N ALA A 53 5.04 0.59 -27.52
CA ALA A 53 4.58 -0.80 -27.38
C ALA A 53 4.86 -1.40 -25.99
N ALA A 54 5.87 -0.89 -25.26
CA ALA A 54 6.11 -1.28 -23.86
C ALA A 54 5.11 -0.62 -22.87
N ALA A 55 4.35 0.39 -23.33
CA ALA A 55 3.35 1.07 -22.52
C ALA A 55 2.14 0.18 -22.21
N ASP A 56 1.80 -0.76 -23.10
CA ASP A 56 0.68 -1.68 -22.91
C ASP A 56 0.98 -2.76 -21.87
N GLY A 57 2.21 -3.28 -21.88
CA GLY A 57 2.68 -4.25 -20.88
C GLY A 57 2.70 -3.65 -19.48
N SER A 58 3.30 -2.47 -19.31
CA SER A 58 3.34 -1.78 -18.01
C SER A 58 1.95 -1.37 -17.51
N ALA A 59 1.04 -0.96 -18.42
CA ALA A 59 -0.33 -0.63 -18.07
C ALA A 59 -1.12 -1.84 -17.56
N ARG A 60 -0.99 -2.98 -18.24
CA ARG A 60 -1.64 -4.24 -17.82
C ARG A 60 -1.08 -4.72 -16.48
N THR A 61 0.24 -4.76 -16.35
CA THR A 61 0.91 -5.13 -15.10
C THR A 61 0.50 -4.23 -13.93
N ALA A 62 0.33 -2.92 -14.14
CA ALA A 62 -0.18 -2.01 -13.10
C ALA A 62 -1.58 -2.40 -12.61
N VAL A 63 -2.49 -2.73 -13.53
CA VAL A 63 -3.86 -3.14 -13.17
C VAL A 63 -3.82 -4.46 -12.41
N GLU A 64 -3.05 -5.45 -12.90
CA GLU A 64 -2.89 -6.74 -12.23
C GLU A 64 -2.33 -6.55 -10.80
N TYR A 65 -1.32 -5.71 -10.61
CA TYR A 65 -0.80 -5.40 -9.27
C TYR A 65 -1.80 -4.67 -8.38
N ALA A 66 -2.59 -3.74 -8.93
CA ALA A 66 -3.63 -3.07 -8.15
C ALA A 66 -4.68 -4.08 -7.65
N THR A 67 -5.13 -5.00 -8.52
CA THR A 67 -6.08 -6.05 -8.15
C THR A 67 -5.50 -7.02 -7.12
N LEU A 68 -4.21 -7.38 -7.23
CA LEU A 68 -3.54 -8.21 -6.23
C LEU A 68 -3.47 -7.52 -4.88
N LEU A 69 -3.16 -6.22 -4.86
CA LEU A 69 -3.05 -5.46 -3.62
C LEU A 69 -4.41 -5.36 -2.91
N ASP A 70 -5.47 -5.12 -3.67
CA ASP A 70 -6.85 -5.11 -3.16
C ASP A 70 -7.21 -6.48 -2.56
N ALA A 71 -6.97 -7.57 -3.30
CA ALA A 71 -7.29 -8.94 -2.86
C ALA A 71 -6.51 -9.36 -1.59
N VAL A 72 -5.22 -9.02 -1.51
CA VAL A 72 -4.40 -9.30 -0.32
C VAL A 72 -4.95 -8.58 0.90
N HIS A 73 -5.37 -7.32 0.76
CA HIS A 73 -5.93 -6.56 1.87
C HIS A 73 -7.33 -7.02 2.26
N GLU A 74 -8.14 -7.46 1.30
CA GLU A 74 -9.43 -8.10 1.57
C GLU A 74 -9.24 -9.39 2.37
N HIS A 75 -8.32 -10.26 1.95
CA HIS A 75 -7.98 -11.49 2.69
C HIS A 75 -7.44 -11.20 4.09
N LYS A 76 -6.59 -10.17 4.23
CA LYS A 76 -6.12 -9.71 5.54
C LYS A 76 -7.31 -9.31 6.43
N ASN A 77 -8.23 -8.49 5.93
CA ASN A 77 -9.41 -8.07 6.68
C ASN A 77 -10.31 -9.25 7.04
N LEU A 78 -10.44 -10.23 6.14
CA LEU A 78 -11.19 -11.47 6.40
C LEU A 78 -10.55 -12.26 7.55
N LEU A 79 -9.23 -12.48 7.53
CA LEU A 79 -8.52 -13.17 8.61
C LEU A 79 -8.63 -12.43 9.95
N ILE A 80 -8.66 -11.09 9.94
CA ILE A 80 -8.94 -10.28 11.12
C ILE A 80 -10.37 -10.52 11.62
N SER A 81 -11.36 -10.56 10.71
CA SER A 81 -12.77 -10.76 11.08
C SER A 81 -13.04 -12.12 11.74
N TYR A 82 -12.31 -13.16 11.33
CA TYR A 82 -12.39 -14.49 11.95
C TYR A 82 -11.54 -14.63 13.22
N ASN A 83 -10.92 -13.54 13.69
CA ASN A 83 -9.99 -13.54 14.82
C ASN A 83 -8.80 -14.51 14.61
N ILE A 84 -8.48 -14.84 13.35
CA ILE A 84 -7.36 -15.71 12.98
C ILE A 84 -6.07 -14.88 12.84
N SER A 85 -6.18 -13.61 12.42
CA SER A 85 -5.07 -12.66 12.47
C SER A 85 -5.42 -11.48 13.36
N THR A 86 -4.71 -11.29 14.45
CA THR A 86 -4.79 -10.06 15.23
C THR A 86 -4.06 -8.95 14.50
N ASP A 87 -4.63 -7.74 14.48
CA ASP A 87 -3.81 -6.55 14.36
C ASP A 87 -2.91 -6.52 15.60
N LYS A 88 -1.75 -7.17 15.50
CA LYS A 88 -0.81 -7.37 16.59
C LYS A 88 -0.42 -6.06 17.24
N TYR A 89 -0.57 -4.92 16.55
CA TYR A 89 -0.33 -3.62 17.11
C TYR A 89 -1.47 -3.16 18.01
N ALA A 90 -2.72 -3.17 17.53
CA ALA A 90 -3.89 -2.81 18.32
C ALA A 90 -4.05 -3.71 19.56
N THR A 91 -3.91 -5.04 19.39
CA THR A 91 -3.98 -5.98 20.52
C THR A 91 -2.84 -5.77 21.53
N ARG A 92 -1.60 -5.56 21.07
CA ARG A 92 -0.49 -5.27 22.00
C ARG A 92 -0.66 -3.93 22.70
N LYS A 93 -1.17 -2.90 22.01
CA LYS A 93 -1.47 -1.59 22.59
C LYS A 93 -2.52 -1.71 23.70
N GLN A 94 -3.59 -2.45 23.47
CA GLN A 94 -4.62 -2.74 24.47
C GLN A 94 -4.05 -3.51 25.66
N GLN A 95 -3.27 -4.56 25.41
CA GLN A 95 -2.61 -5.35 26.46
C GLN A 95 -1.64 -4.50 27.28
N LEU A 96 -0.84 -3.65 26.63
CA LEU A 96 0.10 -2.75 27.29
C LEU A 96 -0.62 -1.71 28.16
N GLY A 97 -1.75 -1.19 27.68
CA GLY A 97 -2.62 -0.31 28.48
C GLY A 97 -3.17 -1.00 29.73
N ASN A 98 -3.65 -2.25 29.59
CA ASN A 98 -4.14 -3.04 30.71
C ASN A 98 -3.03 -3.37 31.72
N VAL A 99 -1.83 -3.71 31.25
CA VAL A 99 -0.67 -4.00 32.09
C VAL A 99 -0.18 -2.74 32.79
N ALA A 100 -0.09 -1.61 32.09
CA ALA A 100 0.27 -0.33 32.70
C ALA A 100 -0.73 0.04 33.80
N GLY A 101 -2.03 -0.05 33.53
CA GLY A 101 -3.08 0.23 34.51
C GLY A 101 -3.04 -0.69 35.74
N SER A 102 -2.70 -1.97 35.58
CA SER A 102 -2.61 -2.90 36.72
C SER A 102 -1.44 -2.63 37.65
N VAL A 103 -0.36 -1.99 37.15
CA VAL A 103 0.79 -1.56 37.95
C VAL A 103 0.73 -0.07 38.34
N GLY A 104 -0.40 0.60 38.09
CA GLY A 104 -0.60 2.03 38.41
C GLY A 104 0.15 3.00 37.50
N LEU A 105 0.62 2.54 36.33
CA LEU A 105 1.26 3.35 35.30
C LEU A 105 0.26 3.76 34.22
N GLN A 106 0.52 4.88 33.56
CA GLN A 106 -0.30 5.38 32.45
C GLN A 106 0.44 5.22 31.12
N MET A 107 -0.32 4.96 30.05
CA MET A 107 0.21 4.95 28.69
C MET A 107 0.69 6.36 28.29
N PRO A 108 1.85 6.51 27.62
CA PRO A 108 2.30 7.82 27.14
C PRO A 108 1.26 8.46 26.23
N LYS A 109 1.15 9.80 26.25
CA LYS A 109 0.16 10.57 25.48
C LYS A 109 0.20 10.28 23.98
N GLU A 110 1.37 9.95 23.45
CA GLU A 110 1.59 9.52 22.06
C GLU A 110 0.79 8.27 21.65
N TYR A 111 0.36 7.47 22.62
CA TYR A 111 -0.41 6.24 22.42
C TYR A 111 -1.85 6.35 22.91
N GLN A 112 -2.25 7.46 23.52
CA GLN A 112 -3.65 7.71 23.87
C GLN A 112 -4.39 8.12 22.58
N GLU A 113 -5.53 7.50 22.30
CA GLU A 113 -6.36 7.87 21.15
C GLU A 113 -7.10 9.17 21.46
N ASP A 114 -7.15 10.10 20.50
CA ASP A 114 -8.11 11.21 20.49
C ASP A 114 -9.54 10.69 20.27
#